data_AF-A0A3C0QXZ7-F1
#
_entry.id   AF-A0A3C0QXZ7-F1
#
_cell.length_a   1.000
_cell.length_b   1.000
_cell.length_c   1.000
_cell.angle_alpha   90.00
_cell.angle_beta   90.00
_cell.angle_gamma   90.00
#
_symmetry.space_group_name_H-M   'P 1'
#
loop_
_entity.id
_entity.type
_entity.pdbx_description
1 polymer ?
#
loop_
_entity_poly.entity_id
_entity_poly.type
_entity_poly.pdbx_seq_one_letter_code
_entity_poly.pdbx_strand_id
1 'polypeptide(L)'
;DLFERLSISKNIKSTNSYKAKVENLKSAPNADQAIYWERTNILKKISELQHEVKVLENNIGYLASSKKADLLKISIEEKIEKTRQEVLILEEKLRMLRD
;
A
#
# COMPACT_ATOMS: atom_id res chain seq x y z
N ASP A 1 -4.05 -5.01 22.76
CA ASP A 1 -5.16 -5.87 22.30
C ASP A 1 -4.61 -7.08 21.50
N LEU A 2 -5.32 -8.22 21.41
CA LEU A 2 -4.88 -9.40 20.62
C LEU A 2 -4.84 -9.07 19.12
N PHE A 3 -5.78 -8.26 18.66
CA PHE A 3 -5.88 -7.77 17.29
C PHE A 3 -4.65 -6.94 16.88
N GLU A 4 -4.22 -6.04 17.75
CA GLU A 4 -3.03 -5.21 17.57
C GLU A 4 -1.77 -6.07 17.45
N ARG A 5 -1.62 -7.10 18.31
CA ARG A 5 -0.50 -8.05 18.27
C ARG A 5 -0.49 -8.88 16.97
N LEU A 6 -1.65 -9.32 16.51
CA LEU A 6 -1.81 -10.05 15.24
C LEU A 6 -1.44 -9.16 14.03
N SER A 7 -1.86 -7.90 14.05
CA SER A 7 -1.56 -6.92 13.01
C SER A 7 -0.07 -6.61 12.95
N ILE A 8 0.56 -6.39 14.11
CA ILE A 8 2.01 -6.20 14.24
C ILE A 8 2.78 -7.42 13.73
N SER A 9 2.40 -8.63 14.14
CA SER A 9 3.04 -9.88 13.70
C SER A 9 2.94 -10.08 12.18
N LYS A 10 1.78 -9.81 11.59
CA LYS A 10 1.57 -9.88 10.14
C LYS A 10 2.46 -8.88 9.39
N ASN A 11 2.58 -7.66 9.90
CA ASN A 11 3.44 -6.61 9.33
C ASN A 11 4.92 -6.98 9.40
N ILE A 12 5.39 -7.51 10.54
CA ILE A 12 6.77 -7.99 10.70
C ILE A 12 7.07 -9.13 9.74
N LYS A 13 6.16 -10.12 9.62
CA LYS A 13 6.32 -11.24 8.69
C LYS A 13 6.39 -10.77 7.24
N SER A 14 5.52 -9.84 6.85
CA SER A 14 5.52 -9.21 5.52
C SER A 14 6.82 -8.45 5.23
N THR A 15 7.36 -7.76 6.23
CA THR A 15 8.63 -7.04 6.13
C THR A 15 9.80 -8.00 5.94
N ASN A 16 9.87 -9.06 6.74
CA ASN A 16 10.94 -10.04 6.67
C ASN A 16 10.92 -10.84 5.36
N SER A 17 9.74 -11.21 4.87
CA SER A 17 9.62 -11.87 3.57
C SER A 17 10.04 -10.96 2.42
N TYR A 18 9.73 -9.67 2.50
CA TYR A 18 10.15 -8.71 1.49
C TYR A 18 11.66 -8.45 1.53
N LYS A 19 12.27 -8.33 2.71
CA LYS A 19 13.75 -8.27 2.83
C LYS A 19 14.42 -9.47 2.17
N ALA A 20 13.94 -10.68 2.44
CA ALA A 20 14.45 -11.88 1.78
C ALA A 20 14.27 -11.83 0.24
N LYS A 21 13.15 -11.29 -0.25
CA LYS A 21 12.96 -11.05 -1.69
C LYS A 21 14.01 -10.08 -2.24
N VAL A 22 14.30 -8.97 -1.55
CA VAL A 22 15.33 -8.00 -1.97
C VAL A 22 16.70 -8.67 -2.05
N GLU A 23 17.11 -9.43 -1.05
CA GLU A 23 18.38 -10.18 -1.07
C GLU A 23 18.47 -11.18 -2.24
N ASN A 24 17.35 -11.86 -2.55
CA ASN A 24 17.27 -12.75 -3.71
C ASN A 24 17.36 -11.98 -5.04
N LEU A 25 16.78 -10.78 -5.13
CA LEU A 25 16.89 -9.92 -6.31
C LEU A 25 18.33 -9.43 -6.49
N LYS A 26 19.01 -9.03 -5.40
CA LYS A 26 20.40 -8.57 -5.41
C LYS A 26 21.40 -9.67 -5.79
N SER A 27 21.12 -10.92 -5.46
CA SER A 27 21.98 -12.07 -5.79
C SER A 27 21.73 -12.68 -7.17
N ALA A 28 20.73 -12.19 -7.92
CA ALA A 28 20.42 -12.69 -9.25
C ALA A 28 21.47 -12.26 -10.30
N PRO A 29 21.75 -13.08 -11.34
CA PRO A 29 22.68 -12.72 -12.42
C PRO A 29 22.30 -11.44 -13.19
N ASN A 30 21.03 -11.05 -13.13
CA ASN A 30 20.45 -9.85 -13.75
C ASN A 30 19.85 -8.89 -12.71
N ALA A 31 20.49 -8.80 -11.54
CA ALA A 31 20.01 -8.03 -10.38
C ALA A 31 19.55 -6.61 -10.73
N ASP A 32 20.35 -5.84 -11.47
CA ASP A 32 20.02 -4.45 -11.83
C ASP A 32 18.70 -4.35 -12.60
N GLN A 33 18.51 -5.23 -13.59
CA GLN A 33 17.30 -5.27 -14.38
C GLN A 33 16.10 -5.71 -13.51
N ALA A 34 16.29 -6.73 -12.67
CA ALA A 34 15.24 -7.25 -11.80
C ALA A 34 14.78 -6.21 -10.75
N ILE A 35 15.73 -5.49 -10.14
CA ILE A 35 15.47 -4.39 -9.21
C ILE A 35 14.76 -3.23 -9.92
N TYR A 36 15.19 -2.88 -11.14
CA TYR A 36 14.52 -1.85 -11.94
C TYR A 36 13.05 -2.19 -12.22
N TRP A 37 12.76 -3.43 -12.62
CA TRP A 37 11.38 -3.89 -12.84
C TRP A 37 10.55 -3.85 -11.57
N GLU A 38 11.08 -4.38 -10.45
CA GLU A 38 10.37 -4.36 -9.17
C GLU A 38 10.07 -2.92 -8.73
N ARG A 39 11.05 -2.02 -8.82
CA ARG A 39 10.89 -0.59 -8.54
C ARG A 39 9.79 0.03 -9.40
N THR A 40 9.80 -0.25 -10.71
CA THR A 40 8.82 0.30 -11.66
C THR A 40 7.41 -0.20 -11.33
N ASN A 41 7.28 -1.49 -11.00
CA ASN A 41 6.00 -2.09 -10.61
C ASN A 41 5.44 -1.48 -9.33
N ILE A 42 6.30 -1.27 -8.31
CA ILE A 42 5.90 -0.64 -7.06
C ILE A 42 5.45 0.81 -7.30
N LEU A 43 6.21 1.59 -8.07
CA LEU A 43 5.85 2.97 -8.41
C LEU A 43 4.52 3.05 -9.17
N LYS A 44 4.30 2.15 -10.13
CA LYS A 44 3.02 2.04 -10.84
C LYS A 44 1.88 1.77 -9.88
N LYS A 45 2.04 0.81 -8.96
CA LYS A 45 1.01 0.46 -7.98
C LYS A 45 0.71 1.61 -7.01
N ILE A 46 1.73 2.33 -6.55
CA ILE A 46 1.56 3.55 -5.75
C ILE A 46 0.70 4.57 -6.50
N SER A 47 1.02 4.83 -7.77
CA SER A 47 0.25 5.78 -8.59
C SER A 47 -1.20 5.36 -8.77
N GLU A 48 -1.47 4.07 -8.98
CA GLU A 48 -2.82 3.52 -9.09
C GLU A 48 -3.63 3.69 -7.80
N LEU A 49 -3.04 3.35 -6.65
CA LEU A 49 -3.70 3.49 -5.35
C LEU A 49 -3.94 4.96 -4.98
N GLN A 50 -2.99 5.85 -5.28
CA GLN A 50 -3.18 7.30 -5.09
C GLN A 50 -4.32 7.84 -5.96
N HIS A 51 -4.46 7.34 -7.19
CA HIS A 51 -5.60 7.67 -8.03
C HIS A 51 -6.92 7.14 -7.44
N GLU A 52 -6.94 5.91 -6.94
CA GLU A 52 -8.10 5.35 -6.25
C GLU A 52 -8.52 6.18 -5.04
N VAL A 53 -7.57 6.61 -4.20
CA VAL A 53 -7.84 7.50 -3.06
C VAL A 53 -8.52 8.78 -3.52
N LYS A 54 -8.02 9.43 -4.58
CA LYS A 54 -8.64 10.67 -5.11
C LYS A 54 -10.08 10.45 -5.58
N VAL A 55 -10.36 9.31 -6.21
CA VAL A 55 -11.72 8.94 -6.63
C VAL A 55 -12.62 8.73 -5.41
N LEU A 56 -12.15 8.02 -4.39
CA LEU A 56 -12.90 7.78 -3.16
C LEU A 56 -13.17 9.09 -2.39
N GLU A 57 -12.18 10.00 -2.32
CA GLU A 57 -12.33 11.33 -1.72
C GLU A 57 -13.38 12.18 -2.46
N ASN A 58 -13.39 12.14 -3.79
CA ASN A 58 -14.41 12.79 -4.59
C ASN A 58 -15.81 12.22 -4.29
N ASN A 59 -15.93 10.90 -4.16
CA ASN A 59 -17.19 10.24 -3.81
C ASN A 59 -17.71 10.68 -2.43
N ILE A 60 -16.84 10.84 -1.43
CA ILE A 60 -17.24 11.39 -0.12
C ILE A 60 -17.75 12.83 -0.26
N GLY A 61 -17.03 13.66 -1.02
CA GLY A 61 -17.43 15.05 -1.29
C GLY A 61 -18.84 15.15 -1.90
N TYR A 62 -19.16 14.25 -2.83
CA TYR A 62 -20.50 14.12 -3.40
C TYR A 62 -21.54 13.69 -2.35
N LEU A 63 -21.24 12.66 -1.56
CA LEU A 63 -22.17 12.10 -0.57
C LEU A 63 -22.49 13.06 0.58
N ALA A 64 -21.56 13.94 0.95
CA ALA A 64 -21.75 14.96 2.00
C ALA A 64 -22.93 15.91 1.72
N SER A 65 -23.35 16.03 0.44
CA SER A 65 -24.52 16.81 0.03
C SER A 65 -25.87 16.08 0.20
N SER A 66 -25.85 14.78 0.53
CA SER A 66 -27.05 13.94 0.60
C SER A 66 -27.45 13.60 2.05
N LYS A 67 -28.74 13.74 2.38
CA LYS A 67 -29.28 13.60 3.76
C LYS A 67 -29.35 12.15 4.31
N LYS A 68 -28.79 11.14 3.63
CA LYS A 68 -29.00 9.70 3.97
C LYS A 68 -27.76 8.80 3.80
N ALA A 69 -26.54 9.34 3.72
CA ALA A 69 -25.37 8.57 3.30
C ALA A 69 -24.38 8.14 4.39
N ASP A 70 -24.73 8.23 5.68
CA ASP A 70 -23.76 8.08 6.78
C ASP A 70 -23.02 6.72 6.79
N LEU A 71 -23.73 5.60 6.57
CA LEU A 71 -23.09 4.27 6.52
C LEU A 71 -22.18 4.09 5.29
N LEU A 72 -22.59 4.63 4.14
CA LEU A 72 -21.79 4.56 2.92
C LEU A 72 -20.52 5.41 3.05
N LYS A 73 -20.64 6.57 3.70
CA LYS A 73 -19.51 7.46 3.99
C LYS A 73 -18.47 6.75 4.87
N ILE A 74 -18.90 6.11 5.98
CA ILE A 74 -18.01 5.36 6.87
C ILE A 74 -17.26 4.27 6.09
N SER A 75 -17.97 3.51 5.24
CA SER A 75 -17.34 2.45 4.43
C SER A 75 -16.29 2.99 3.45
N ILE A 76 -16.54 4.15 2.84
CA ILE A 76 -15.58 4.78 1.92
C ILE A 76 -14.38 5.33 2.70
N GLU A 77 -14.60 5.94 3.86
CA GLU A 77 -13.53 6.42 4.75
C GLU A 77 -12.61 5.27 5.19
N GLU A 78 -13.17 4.14 5.62
CA GLU A 78 -12.39 2.94 5.94
C GLU A 78 -11.59 2.42 4.74
N LYS A 79 -12.16 2.50 3.53
CA LYS A 79 -11.46 2.08 2.31
C LYS A 79 -10.29 3.01 2.00
N ILE A 80 -10.48 4.33 2.11
CA ILE A 80 -9.41 5.32 1.94
C ILE A 80 -8.27 5.04 2.91
N GLU A 81 -8.58 4.81 4.18
CA GLU A 81 -7.55 4.55 5.19
C GLU A 81 -6.74 3.29 4.86
N LYS A 82 -7.41 2.19 4.48
CA LYS A 82 -6.74 0.95 4.05
C LYS A 82 -5.86 1.18 2.81
N THR A 83 -6.37 1.90 1.81
CA THR A 83 -5.62 2.20 0.58
C THR A 83 -4.39 3.07 0.89
N ARG A 84 -4.50 4.05 1.79
CA ARG A 84 -3.35 4.87 2.24
C ARG A 84 -2.31 4.04 3.01
N GLN A 85 -2.73 3.13 3.86
CA GLN A 85 -1.83 2.20 4.54
C GLN A 85 -1.08 1.30 3.54
N GLU A 86 -1.75 0.84 2.49
CA GLU A 86 -1.09 0.07 1.43
C GLU A 86 -0.04 0.87 0.67
N VAL A 87 -0.31 2.16 0.38
CA VAL A 87 0.67 3.08 -0.21
C VAL A 87 1.92 3.20 0.67
N LEU A 88 1.76 3.43 1.98
CA LEU A 88 2.89 3.54 2.92
C LEU A 88 3.75 2.27 2.93
N ILE A 89 3.11 1.09 2.89
CA ILE A 89 3.83 -0.20 2.82
C ILE A 89 4.63 -0.30 1.52
N LEU A 90 4.08 0.14 0.39
CA LEU A 90 4.76 0.12 -0.90
C LEU A 90 5.92 1.13 -0.96
N GLU A 91 5.77 2.31 -0.34
CA GLU A 91 6.86 3.28 -0.20
C GLU A 91 8.02 2.73 0.64
N GLU A 92 7.71 2.02 1.73
CA GLU A 92 8.73 1.37 2.55
C GLU A 92 9.44 0.24 1.79
N LYS A 93 8.69 -0.55 1.01
CA LYS A 93 9.27 -1.56 0.10
C LYS A 93 10.17 -0.94 -0.97
N LEU A 94 9.80 0.23 -1.49
CA LEU A 94 10.60 0.98 -2.45
C LEU A 94 11.91 1.48 -1.82
N ARG A 95 11.85 1.91 -0.54
CA ARG A 95 13.03 2.32 0.24
C ARG A 95 14.02 1.17 0.40
N MET A 96 13.52 -0.01 0.77
CA MET A 96 14.36 -1.23 0.92
C MET A 96 15.04 -1.69 -0.38
N LEU A 97 14.57 -1.27 -1.56
CA LEU A 97 15.23 -1.58 -2.84
C LEU A 97 16.35 -0.58 -3.19
N ARG A 98 16.41 0.57 -2.53
CA ARG A 98 17.43 1.61 -2.75
C ARG A 98 18.64 1.42 -1.83
N ASP A 99 18.40 0.89 -0.63
CA ASP A 99 19.42 0.44 0.33
C ASP A 99 19.96 -0.94 -0.11
#